data_AF-A0A4Q5TY52-F1
#
_entry.id   AF-A0A4Q5TY52-F1
#
_cell.length_a   1.000
_cell.length_b   1.000
_cell.length_c   1.000
_cell.angle_alpha   90.00
_cell.angle_beta   90.00
_cell.angle_gamma   90.00
#
_symmetry.space_group_name_H-M   'P 1'
#
loop_
_entity.id
_entity.type
_entity.pdbx_description
1 polymer ?
#
loop_
_entity_poly.entity_id
_entity_poly.type
_entity_poly.pdbx_seq_one_letter_code
_entity_poly.pdbx_strand_id
1 'polypeptide(L)'
;MKKKSVLPVKSLSALAFLAITLFTSCKKESAGESADNTISEEEVVDVMAQGLAGNSGGFTTQTTTAAGVAARTSLSCGQTSDTLITGHHISGAAVSYSYSIEITRSLTCVNMIPASFAFQYSGASSYDAPRIASDDATTAAFTIDGLQPSSTSFVFNQTYTRIGTQQSKIRQRRSFTSTLTFSSADITVSKETHKILSGSATAQLTGQVSTGREFSYGATITFHGNNSATLVLQNGRSFELTW
;
A
#
# COMPACT_ATOMS: atom_id res chain seq x y z
N MET A 1 -60.27 32.16 36.61
CA MET A 1 -61.42 31.50 37.27
C MET A 1 -62.05 30.50 36.29
N LYS A 2 -62.24 29.25 36.72
CA LYS A 2 -63.22 28.19 36.30
C LYS A 2 -63.41 27.94 34.77
N LYS A 3 -63.51 26.72 34.23
CA LYS A 3 -63.83 25.37 34.74
C LYS A 3 -63.51 24.34 33.63
N LYS A 4 -63.23 23.10 34.02
CA LYS A 4 -62.95 21.89 33.19
C LYS A 4 -64.21 21.29 32.52
N SER A 5 -64.01 20.54 31.42
CA SER A 5 -64.72 19.30 31.03
C SER A 5 -63.84 18.52 30.01
N VAL A 6 -63.09 17.46 30.34
CA VAL A 6 -63.43 16.02 30.56
C VAL A 6 -63.88 15.25 29.30
N LEU A 7 -62.91 14.54 28.66
CA LEU A 7 -62.82 13.13 28.18
C LEU A 7 -64.08 12.40 27.62
N PRO A 8 -63.97 11.48 26.61
CA PRO A 8 -63.25 10.18 26.75
C PRO A 8 -62.64 9.58 25.42
N VAL A 9 -61.49 8.87 25.43
CA VAL A 9 -61.24 7.41 25.59
C VAL A 9 -61.04 6.61 24.26
N LYS A 10 -59.87 5.92 24.21
CA LYS A 10 -59.46 4.65 23.53
C LYS A 10 -59.22 4.59 22.00
N SER A 11 -57.96 4.33 21.64
CA SER A 11 -57.47 3.05 21.06
C SER A 11 -55.94 3.15 20.90
N LEU A 12 -55.13 2.56 21.78
CA LEU A 12 -54.45 1.26 21.58
C LEU A 12 -54.08 0.95 20.11
N SER A 13 -52.80 1.11 19.77
CA SER A 13 -52.04 0.22 18.88
C SER A 13 -50.55 0.55 19.02
N ALA A 14 -49.84 -0.29 19.76
CA ALA A 14 -48.40 -0.41 19.75
C ALA A 14 -48.01 -1.36 18.61
N LEU A 15 -47.10 -0.96 17.73
CA LEU A 15 -46.36 -1.85 16.81
C LEU A 15 -45.03 -1.14 16.49
N ALA A 16 -44.00 -1.41 17.29
CA ALA A 16 -42.94 -2.38 16.99
C ALA A 16 -41.91 -1.83 15.99
N PHE A 17 -40.85 -1.24 16.57
CA PHE A 17 -39.53 -1.12 15.95
C PHE A 17 -39.04 -2.50 15.50
N LEU A 18 -38.68 -2.64 14.23
CA LEU A 18 -37.79 -3.72 13.79
C LEU A 18 -36.92 -3.22 12.63
N ALA A 19 -35.82 -2.55 12.98
CA ALA A 19 -34.70 -2.37 12.08
C ALA A 19 -33.96 -3.71 11.99
N ILE A 20 -34.08 -4.39 10.86
CA ILE A 20 -33.29 -5.59 10.54
C ILE A 20 -32.06 -5.11 9.78
N THR A 21 -30.99 -4.77 10.50
CA THR A 21 -29.63 -4.74 9.94
C THR A 21 -28.96 -6.06 10.26
N LEU A 22 -28.83 -6.91 9.24
CA LEU A 22 -28.13 -8.17 9.31
C LEU A 22 -26.61 -7.92 9.37
N PHE A 23 -26.05 -7.84 10.58
CA PHE A 23 -24.63 -8.13 10.82
C PHE A 23 -24.53 -9.56 11.36
N THR A 24 -24.41 -10.53 10.44
CA THR A 24 -24.11 -11.92 10.80
C THR A 24 -22.67 -12.24 10.44
N SER A 25 -21.75 -12.08 11.41
CA SER A 25 -20.67 -13.04 11.70
C SER A 25 -19.77 -12.48 12.81
N CYS A 26 -20.26 -12.51 14.05
CA CYS A 26 -19.39 -12.65 15.22
C CYS A 26 -19.53 -14.09 15.69
N LYS A 27 -18.62 -14.97 15.27
CA LYS A 27 -18.30 -16.12 16.11
C LYS A 27 -17.65 -15.55 17.37
N LYS A 28 -18.33 -15.67 18.50
CA LYS A 28 -17.67 -15.57 19.82
C LYS A 28 -16.76 -16.79 19.91
N GLU A 29 -15.48 -16.58 19.62
CA GLU A 29 -14.47 -17.56 20.03
C GLU A 29 -14.22 -17.41 21.52
N SER A 30 -14.19 -18.57 22.17
CA SER A 30 -14.05 -18.80 23.59
C SER A 30 -12.78 -18.14 24.15
N ALA A 31 -12.90 -17.58 25.36
CA ALA A 31 -11.79 -17.16 26.17
C ALA A 31 -10.76 -18.30 26.32
N GLY A 32 -9.66 -18.15 25.60
CA GLY A 32 -8.60 -19.14 25.48
C GLY A 32 -7.61 -18.83 24.35
N GLU A 33 -7.51 -17.58 23.89
CA GLU A 33 -6.42 -17.18 23.02
C GLU A 33 -5.18 -16.97 23.90
N SER A 34 -4.22 -17.88 23.78
CA SER A 34 -2.84 -17.59 24.15
C SER A 34 -2.52 -16.22 23.57
N ALA A 35 -2.09 -15.26 24.41
CA ALA A 35 -1.70 -13.94 23.91
C ALA A 35 -0.79 -14.14 22.71
N ASP A 36 -1.29 -13.83 21.52
CA ASP A 36 -0.53 -14.01 20.30
C ASP A 36 0.67 -13.07 20.42
N ASN A 37 1.83 -13.67 20.67
CA ASN A 37 3.09 -12.97 20.85
C ASN A 37 3.70 -12.63 19.49
N THR A 38 3.00 -12.86 18.38
CA THR A 38 3.34 -12.33 17.05
C THR A 38 2.55 -11.05 16.74
N ILE A 39 2.77 -10.47 15.56
CA ILE A 39 1.95 -9.37 15.05
C ILE A 39 0.65 -9.91 14.45
N SER A 40 -0.45 -9.17 14.62
CA SER A 40 -1.75 -9.51 14.05
C SER A 40 -1.78 -9.31 12.54
N GLU A 41 -2.68 -10.04 11.86
CA GLU A 41 -2.87 -9.88 10.41
C GLU A 41 -3.32 -8.47 10.03
N GLU A 42 -4.04 -7.78 10.91
CA GLU A 42 -4.38 -6.38 10.72
C GLU A 42 -3.15 -5.46 10.70
N GLU A 43 -2.14 -5.73 11.54
CA GLU A 43 -0.86 -5.02 11.53
C GLU A 43 -0.05 -5.37 10.28
N VAL A 44 -0.05 -6.64 9.86
CA VAL A 44 0.58 -7.09 8.60
C VAL A 44 0.03 -6.32 7.41
N VAL A 45 -1.30 -6.24 7.30
CA VAL A 45 -1.98 -5.53 6.20
C VAL A 45 -1.68 -4.04 6.27
N ASP A 46 -1.65 -3.42 7.45
CA ASP A 46 -1.28 -2.02 7.59
C ASP A 46 0.15 -1.77 7.09
N VAL A 47 1.12 -2.64 7.41
CA VAL A 47 2.51 -2.53 6.90
C VAL A 47 2.57 -2.68 5.39
N MET A 48 1.93 -3.72 4.84
CA MET A 48 1.93 -3.96 3.38
C MET A 48 1.21 -2.84 2.62
N ALA A 49 0.10 -2.34 3.14
CA ALA A 49 -0.63 -1.22 2.56
C ALA A 49 0.23 0.06 2.56
N GLN A 50 0.94 0.36 3.64
CA GLN A 50 1.86 1.50 3.66
C GLN A 50 3.04 1.28 2.71
N GLY A 51 3.61 0.08 2.62
CA GLY A 51 4.65 -0.23 1.64
C GLY A 51 4.19 -0.04 0.19
N LEU A 52 2.91 -0.28 -0.09
CA LEU A 52 2.32 -0.08 -1.41
C LEU A 52 1.98 1.39 -1.68
N ALA A 53 1.42 2.08 -0.68
CA ALA A 53 0.77 3.38 -0.83
C ALA A 53 1.73 4.51 -1.19
N GLY A 54 1.20 5.50 -1.91
CA GLY A 54 2.02 6.59 -2.41
C GLY A 54 2.44 7.62 -1.34
N ASN A 55 1.65 7.74 -0.27
CA ASN A 55 1.88 8.62 0.89
C ASN A 55 2.93 8.07 1.87
N SER A 56 3.81 7.17 1.44
CA SER A 56 4.94 6.67 2.23
C SER A 56 6.23 6.55 1.40
N GLY A 57 6.22 7.04 0.15
CA GLY A 57 7.28 6.75 -0.83
C GLY A 57 7.25 5.29 -1.33
N GLY A 58 6.10 4.61 -1.17
CA GLY A 58 5.93 3.20 -1.46
C GLY A 58 6.00 2.83 -2.94
N PHE A 59 5.82 1.53 -3.18
CA PHE A 59 5.91 0.87 -4.49
C PHE A 59 5.18 1.63 -5.62
N THR A 60 3.95 2.08 -5.36
CA THR A 60 3.13 2.74 -6.36
C THR A 60 3.70 4.10 -6.76
N THR A 61 4.14 4.92 -5.80
CA THR A 61 4.81 6.21 -6.07
C THR A 61 6.07 6.02 -6.92
N GLN A 62 6.90 5.03 -6.60
CA GLN A 62 8.13 4.77 -7.35
C GLN A 62 7.83 4.32 -8.79
N THR A 63 6.84 3.43 -8.95
CA THR A 63 6.37 2.98 -10.26
C THR A 63 5.87 4.15 -11.11
N THR A 64 4.96 4.97 -10.58
CA THR A 64 4.36 6.09 -11.33
C THR A 64 5.38 7.21 -11.61
N THR A 65 6.30 7.44 -10.67
CA THR A 65 7.39 8.42 -10.85
C THR A 65 8.30 8.00 -11.99
N ALA A 66 8.73 6.74 -12.01
CA ALA A 66 9.58 6.26 -13.08
C ALA A 66 8.87 6.21 -14.43
N ALA A 67 7.56 5.93 -14.47
CA ALA A 67 6.79 6.04 -15.71
C ALA A 67 6.80 7.48 -16.25
N GLY A 68 6.61 8.47 -15.38
CA GLY A 68 6.70 9.88 -15.75
C GLY A 68 8.10 10.30 -16.22
N VAL A 69 9.15 9.75 -15.60
CA VAL A 69 10.53 9.94 -16.04
C VAL A 69 10.74 9.31 -17.41
N ALA A 70 10.38 8.04 -17.59
CA ALA A 70 10.55 7.30 -18.85
C ALA A 70 9.82 7.99 -20.02
N ALA A 71 8.63 8.55 -19.77
CA ALA A 71 7.86 9.28 -20.78
C ALA A 71 8.50 10.60 -21.23
N ARG A 72 9.32 11.23 -20.39
CA ARG A 72 9.94 12.54 -20.64
C ARG A 72 11.44 12.48 -20.95
N THR A 73 12.03 11.30 -20.82
CA THR A 73 13.49 11.18 -20.85
C THR A 73 14.06 11.42 -22.24
N SER A 74 15.05 12.32 -22.31
CA SER A 74 15.85 12.61 -23.50
C SER A 74 17.25 11.97 -23.44
N LEU A 75 17.46 10.97 -22.58
CA LEU A 75 18.75 10.29 -22.46
C LEU A 75 19.12 9.64 -23.78
N SER A 76 20.38 9.84 -24.18
CA SER A 76 20.96 9.08 -25.29
C SER A 76 21.24 7.65 -24.84
N CYS A 77 21.28 6.74 -25.81
CA CYS A 77 21.60 5.34 -25.56
C CYS A 77 22.90 5.16 -24.76
N GLY A 78 22.85 4.32 -23.72
CA GLY A 78 23.99 4.02 -22.87
C GLY A 78 24.30 5.08 -21.80
N GLN A 79 23.51 6.16 -21.71
CA GLN A 79 23.69 7.15 -20.66
C GLN A 79 23.05 6.71 -19.34
N THR A 80 23.71 7.09 -18.26
CA THR A 80 23.22 6.98 -16.88
C THR A 80 23.03 8.39 -16.32
N SER A 81 22.00 8.59 -15.52
CA SER A 81 21.71 9.86 -14.84
C SER A 81 21.15 9.56 -13.46
N ASP A 82 21.49 10.43 -12.51
CA ASP A 82 20.96 10.35 -11.16
C ASP A 82 20.04 11.54 -10.86
N THR A 83 19.11 11.35 -9.94
CA THR A 83 18.26 12.42 -9.40
C THR A 83 17.81 12.08 -7.98
N LEU A 84 17.30 13.08 -7.27
CA LEU A 84 16.74 12.91 -5.93
C LEU A 84 15.26 13.29 -5.99
N ILE A 85 14.40 12.41 -5.50
CA ILE A 85 13.00 12.74 -5.24
C ILE A 85 12.77 12.89 -3.75
N THR A 86 12.07 13.94 -3.37
CA THR A 86 11.62 14.15 -2.00
C THR A 86 10.12 14.36 -1.98
N GLY A 87 9.51 14.03 -0.86
CA GLY A 87 8.10 14.30 -0.64
C GLY A 87 7.81 14.33 0.85
N HIS A 88 6.78 15.08 1.19
CA HIS A 88 6.31 15.20 2.56
C HIS A 88 4.81 15.44 2.54
N HIS A 89 4.16 15.08 3.64
CA HIS A 89 2.75 15.35 3.85
C HIS A 89 2.45 16.86 3.82
N ILE A 90 1.24 17.19 3.39
CA ILE A 90 0.69 18.54 3.57
C ILE A 90 0.13 18.68 4.99
N SER A 91 0.11 19.92 5.51
CA SER A 91 -0.47 20.21 6.82
C SER A 91 -1.94 19.79 6.89
N GLY A 92 -2.32 19.09 7.96
CA GLY A 92 -3.68 18.61 8.18
C GLY A 92 -4.02 17.27 7.51
N ALA A 93 -3.06 16.61 6.84
CA ALA A 93 -3.26 15.27 6.29
C ALA A 93 -3.48 14.23 7.41
N ALA A 94 -4.29 13.21 7.13
CA ALA A 94 -4.54 12.10 8.07
C ALA A 94 -3.32 11.18 8.27
N VAL A 95 -2.38 11.19 7.33
CA VAL A 95 -1.11 10.47 7.39
C VAL A 95 0.01 11.48 7.20
N SER A 96 0.89 11.59 8.18
CA SER A 96 2.12 12.36 8.03
C SER A 96 3.18 11.45 7.42
N TYR A 97 3.94 11.97 6.46
CA TYR A 97 5.03 11.22 5.85
C TYR A 97 6.14 12.12 5.39
N SER A 98 7.30 11.52 5.18
CA SER A 98 8.41 12.11 4.44
C SER A 98 9.21 11.03 3.72
N TYR A 99 9.80 11.37 2.58
CA TYR A 99 10.77 10.51 1.92
C TYR A 99 11.83 11.33 1.19
N SER A 100 13.01 10.72 1.06
CA SER A 100 14.14 11.22 0.30
C SER A 100 14.79 10.02 -0.37
N ILE A 101 14.61 9.90 -1.69
CA ILE A 101 15.00 8.71 -2.45
C ILE A 101 15.86 9.14 -3.63
N GLU A 102 17.10 8.63 -3.64
CA GLU A 102 18.02 8.73 -4.75
C GLU A 102 17.61 7.73 -5.83
N ILE A 103 17.68 8.17 -7.08
CA ILE A 103 17.31 7.41 -8.25
C ILE A 103 18.48 7.43 -9.21
N THR A 104 19.01 6.27 -9.53
CA THR A 104 19.90 6.07 -10.69
C THR A 104 19.10 5.44 -11.80
N ARG A 105 19.21 5.97 -13.02
CA ARG A 105 18.55 5.42 -14.21
C ARG A 105 19.50 5.30 -15.37
N SER A 106 19.33 4.25 -16.17
CA SER A 106 20.11 4.03 -17.41
C SER A 106 19.21 3.56 -18.55
N LEU A 107 19.53 4.02 -19.76
CA LEU A 107 18.82 3.62 -20.97
C LEU A 107 19.63 2.61 -21.78
N THR A 108 19.11 1.40 -21.92
CA THR A 108 19.66 0.38 -22.82
C THR A 108 18.98 0.46 -24.18
N CYS A 109 19.78 0.38 -25.24
CA CYS A 109 19.29 0.39 -26.61
C CYS A 109 19.79 -0.83 -27.40
N VAL A 110 19.01 -1.24 -28.39
CA VAL A 110 19.40 -2.23 -29.41
C VAL A 110 19.38 -1.52 -30.75
N ASN A 111 20.50 -1.54 -31.48
CA ASN A 111 20.65 -0.82 -32.76
C ASN A 111 20.26 0.66 -32.67
N MET A 112 20.66 1.35 -31.60
CA MET A 112 20.32 2.76 -31.30
C MET A 112 18.84 3.05 -31.02
N ILE A 113 18.01 2.02 -30.87
CA ILE A 113 16.59 2.16 -30.50
C ILE A 113 16.43 1.84 -29.01
N PRO A 114 15.78 2.72 -28.20
CA PRO A 114 15.47 2.45 -26.80
C PRO A 114 14.77 1.10 -26.62
N ALA A 115 15.39 0.21 -25.84
CA ALA A 115 14.90 -1.13 -25.60
C ALA A 115 14.35 -1.26 -24.18
N SER A 116 15.12 -0.82 -23.17
CA SER A 116 14.72 -0.91 -21.77
C SER A 116 15.31 0.23 -20.94
N PHE A 117 14.58 0.67 -19.93
CA PHE A 117 15.10 1.54 -18.88
C PHE A 117 15.31 0.74 -17.61
N ALA A 118 16.51 0.83 -17.03
CA ALA A 118 16.77 0.32 -15.69
C ALA A 118 16.77 1.47 -14.69
N PHE A 119 16.18 1.22 -13.52
CA PHE A 119 16.14 2.13 -12.41
C PHE A 119 16.59 1.45 -11.13
N GLN A 120 17.37 2.17 -10.33
CA GLN A 120 17.77 1.80 -8.98
C GLN A 120 17.36 2.92 -8.03
N TYR A 121 16.68 2.56 -6.95
CA TYR A 121 16.21 3.47 -5.91
C TYR A 121 16.91 3.11 -4.60
N SER A 122 17.33 4.13 -3.85
CA SER A 122 17.84 3.97 -2.48
C SER A 122 17.52 5.21 -1.68
N GLY A 123 17.04 5.05 -0.45
CA GLY A 123 16.76 6.20 0.39
C GLY A 123 16.06 5.88 1.69
N ALA A 124 15.55 6.93 2.32
CA ALA A 124 14.81 6.86 3.56
C ALA A 124 13.37 7.33 3.37
N SER A 125 12.47 6.75 4.14
CA SER A 125 11.06 7.12 4.19
C SER A 125 10.53 6.93 5.60
N SER A 126 9.62 7.79 6.02
CA SER A 126 8.89 7.63 7.27
C SER A 126 7.42 7.95 7.09
N TYR A 127 6.58 7.34 7.92
CA TYR A 127 5.16 7.67 7.99
C TYR A 127 4.66 7.55 9.42
N ASP A 128 3.65 8.36 9.72
CA ASP A 128 2.80 8.28 10.88
C ASP A 128 1.35 8.23 10.38
N ALA A 129 0.79 7.02 10.37
CA ALA A 129 -0.60 6.78 10.02
C ALA A 129 -1.43 6.50 11.30
N PRO A 130 -2.77 6.53 11.23
CA PRO A 130 -3.62 6.33 12.40
C PRO A 130 -3.41 5.00 13.12
N ARG A 131 -3.03 3.95 12.38
CA ARG A 131 -2.91 2.57 12.90
C ARG A 131 -1.47 2.11 13.11
N ILE A 132 -0.52 2.71 12.40
CA ILE A 132 0.88 2.31 12.42
C ILE A 132 1.78 3.47 12.02
N ALA A 133 2.98 3.54 12.58
CA ALA A 133 4.03 4.47 12.18
C ALA A 133 5.32 3.69 11.91
N SER A 134 6.22 4.23 11.10
CA SER A 134 7.52 3.62 10.82
C SER A 134 8.56 4.64 10.35
N ASP A 135 9.81 4.35 10.66
CA ASP A 135 10.99 4.92 10.03
C ASP A 135 11.69 3.81 9.25
N ASP A 136 11.92 4.03 7.96
CA ASP A 136 12.31 2.99 7.02
C ASP A 136 13.46 3.43 6.11
N ALA A 137 14.27 2.45 5.73
CA ALA A 137 15.13 2.48 4.56
C ALA A 137 14.43 1.73 3.42
N THR A 138 14.53 2.27 2.22
CA THR A 138 13.91 1.69 1.02
C THR A 138 14.96 1.52 -0.07
N THR A 139 14.95 0.36 -0.72
CA THR A 139 15.64 0.13 -1.99
C THR A 139 14.67 -0.43 -3.02
N ALA A 140 14.87 -0.10 -4.28
CA ALA A 140 14.13 -0.76 -5.35
C ALA A 140 14.98 -0.89 -6.61
N ALA A 141 14.68 -1.90 -7.41
CA ALA A 141 15.30 -2.18 -8.67
C ALA A 141 14.21 -2.55 -9.66
N PHE A 142 14.17 -1.88 -10.81
CA PHE A 142 13.19 -2.24 -11.82
C PHE A 142 13.58 -1.90 -13.24
N THR A 143 13.02 -2.67 -14.17
CA THR A 143 13.13 -2.48 -15.60
C THR A 143 11.80 -2.02 -16.19
N ILE A 144 11.88 -1.16 -17.18
CA ILE A 144 10.73 -0.64 -17.93
C ILE A 144 10.92 -0.96 -19.41
N ASP A 145 9.97 -1.71 -19.94
CA ASP A 145 9.87 -2.02 -21.37
C ASP A 145 8.68 -1.28 -22.01
N GLY A 146 8.47 -1.50 -23.31
CA GLY A 146 7.42 -0.84 -24.08
C GLY A 146 7.74 0.61 -24.41
N LEU A 147 9.02 0.96 -24.58
CA LEU A 147 9.47 2.34 -24.82
C LEU A 147 9.10 2.88 -26.22
N GLN A 148 8.74 2.01 -27.16
CA GLN A 148 8.45 2.37 -28.55
C GLN A 148 7.25 3.33 -28.66
N PRO A 149 7.26 4.30 -29.60
CA PRO A 149 6.16 5.26 -29.77
C PRO A 149 4.80 4.61 -30.04
N SER A 150 4.77 3.43 -30.66
CA SER A 150 3.54 2.69 -30.94
C SER A 150 2.93 2.00 -29.72
N SER A 151 3.68 1.81 -28.63
CA SER A 151 3.14 1.23 -27.40
C SER A 151 2.38 2.30 -26.60
N THR A 152 1.16 1.98 -26.18
CA THR A 152 0.33 2.82 -25.31
C THR A 152 0.68 2.70 -23.82
N SER A 153 1.49 1.69 -23.48
CA SER A 153 1.79 1.33 -22.09
C SER A 153 3.26 1.01 -21.89
N PHE A 154 3.72 1.22 -20.66
CA PHE A 154 4.95 0.68 -20.14
C PHE A 154 4.69 -0.66 -19.44
N VAL A 155 5.69 -1.53 -19.43
CA VAL A 155 5.68 -2.79 -18.69
C VAL A 155 6.80 -2.76 -17.67
N PHE A 156 6.45 -2.96 -16.40
CA PHE A 156 7.37 -2.86 -15.26
C PHE A 156 7.63 -4.23 -14.65
N ASN A 157 8.91 -4.54 -14.47
CA ASN A 157 9.37 -5.66 -13.66
C ASN A 157 10.19 -5.10 -12.50
N GLN A 158 9.76 -5.34 -11.27
CA GLN A 158 10.31 -4.62 -10.12
C GLN A 158 10.46 -5.47 -8.86
N THR A 159 11.52 -5.19 -8.13
CA THR A 159 11.71 -5.58 -6.74
C THR A 159 11.83 -4.33 -5.90
N TYR A 160 11.01 -4.24 -4.85
CA TYR A 160 11.01 -3.18 -3.86
C TYR A 160 11.26 -3.80 -2.50
N THR A 161 12.18 -3.24 -1.72
CA THR A 161 12.47 -3.68 -0.35
C THR A 161 12.39 -2.48 0.59
N ARG A 162 11.66 -2.66 1.68
CA ARG A 162 11.53 -1.69 2.76
C ARG A 162 11.91 -2.35 4.07
N ILE A 163 12.86 -1.75 4.78
CA ILE A 163 13.34 -2.24 6.07
C ILE A 163 13.11 -1.13 7.08
N GLY A 164 12.45 -1.44 8.19
CA GLY A 164 12.25 -0.42 9.22
C GLY A 164 11.75 -0.93 10.54
N THR A 165 11.49 0.03 11.43
CA THR A 165 10.96 -0.21 12.76
C THR A 165 9.56 0.36 12.85
N GLN A 166 8.58 -0.52 13.00
CA GLN A 166 7.18 -0.16 13.05
C GLN A 166 6.71 -0.03 14.49
N GLN A 167 5.85 0.97 14.71
CA GLN A 167 5.11 1.17 15.94
C GLN A 167 3.62 1.02 15.66
N SER A 168 3.03 -0.08 16.13
CA SER A 168 1.58 -0.27 16.06
C SER A 168 0.85 0.67 17.03
N LYS A 169 -0.30 1.19 16.60
CA LYS A 169 -1.21 2.03 17.41
C LYS A 169 -2.52 1.32 17.73
N ILE A 170 -2.71 0.14 17.14
CA ILE A 170 -3.83 -0.77 17.37
C ILE A 170 -3.38 -1.95 18.24
N ARG A 171 -4.33 -2.79 18.66
CA ARG A 171 -4.08 -4.03 19.40
C ARG A 171 -3.16 -3.80 20.61
N GLN A 172 -2.08 -4.59 20.76
CA GLN A 172 -1.16 -4.44 21.88
C GLN A 172 -0.12 -3.31 21.68
N ARG A 173 -0.24 -2.49 20.63
CA ARG A 173 0.59 -1.31 20.37
C ARG A 173 2.09 -1.60 20.45
N ARG A 174 2.50 -2.73 19.88
CA ARG A 174 3.88 -3.21 19.97
C ARG A 174 4.76 -2.51 18.96
N SER A 175 6.06 -2.48 19.28
CA SER A 175 7.12 -2.17 18.32
C SER A 175 7.67 -3.47 17.75
N PHE A 176 7.99 -3.46 16.46
CA PHE A 176 8.63 -4.57 15.77
C PHE A 176 9.50 -4.06 14.64
N THR A 177 10.51 -4.83 14.27
CA THR A 177 11.28 -4.59 13.05
C THR A 177 10.72 -5.46 11.94
N SER A 178 10.80 -4.98 10.70
CA SER A 178 10.43 -5.80 9.55
C SER A 178 11.20 -5.45 8.28
N THR A 179 11.26 -6.46 7.41
CA THR A 179 11.65 -6.38 6.01
C THR A 179 10.43 -6.75 5.18
N LEU A 180 9.96 -5.80 4.38
CA LEU A 180 8.90 -5.98 3.39
C LEU A 180 9.51 -5.98 1.99
N THR A 181 9.32 -7.06 1.25
CA THR A 181 9.72 -7.15 -0.15
C THR A 181 8.49 -7.31 -1.04
N PHE A 182 8.37 -6.46 -2.06
CA PHE A 182 7.49 -6.70 -3.20
C PHE A 182 8.31 -7.16 -4.39
N SER A 183 7.79 -8.14 -5.12
CA SER A 183 8.32 -8.56 -6.42
C SER A 183 7.16 -8.64 -7.40
N SER A 184 7.27 -7.98 -8.54
CA SER A 184 6.24 -8.03 -9.57
C SER A 184 6.85 -8.24 -10.94
N ALA A 185 6.13 -8.98 -11.76
CA ALA A 185 6.37 -9.09 -13.19
C ALA A 185 5.19 -8.50 -13.96
N ASP A 186 5.49 -7.87 -15.09
CA ASP A 186 4.51 -7.39 -16.06
C ASP A 186 3.44 -6.41 -15.53
N ILE A 187 3.82 -5.52 -14.60
CA ILE A 187 2.93 -4.42 -14.19
C ILE A 187 2.75 -3.47 -15.37
N THR A 188 1.51 -3.31 -15.82
CA THR A 188 1.19 -2.45 -16.97
C THR A 188 0.86 -1.05 -16.48
N VAL A 189 1.49 -0.04 -17.07
CA VAL A 189 1.32 1.38 -16.71
C VAL A 189 1.01 2.21 -17.96
N SER A 190 0.02 3.10 -17.88
CA SER A 190 -0.35 3.98 -19.00
C SER A 190 0.76 4.98 -19.31
N LYS A 191 1.14 5.17 -20.58
CA LYS A 191 2.06 6.25 -20.97
C LYS A 191 1.44 7.64 -20.89
N GLU A 192 0.13 7.73 -21.00
CA GLU A 192 -0.59 9.00 -20.97
C GLU A 192 -0.80 9.50 -19.54
N THR A 193 -1.30 8.61 -18.67
CA THR A 193 -1.66 8.99 -17.29
C THR A 193 -0.59 8.64 -16.27
N HIS A 194 0.40 7.82 -16.63
CA HIS A 194 1.42 7.24 -15.75
C HIS A 194 0.85 6.38 -14.60
N LYS A 195 -0.43 6.02 -14.66
CA LYS A 195 -1.09 5.20 -13.63
C LYS A 195 -0.96 3.72 -13.96
N ILE A 196 -0.85 2.91 -12.91
CA ILE A 196 -0.94 1.45 -13.00
C ILE A 196 -2.33 1.09 -13.55
N LEU A 197 -2.35 0.22 -14.55
CA LEU A 197 -3.56 -0.29 -15.22
C LEU A 197 -3.89 -1.69 -14.73
N SER A 198 -2.88 -2.56 -14.60
CA SER A 198 -3.06 -3.97 -14.24
C SER A 198 -1.73 -4.64 -13.86
N GLY A 199 -1.82 -5.87 -13.35
CA GLY A 199 -0.70 -6.76 -13.10
C GLY A 199 -0.75 -7.37 -11.70
N SER A 200 0.30 -8.07 -11.31
CA SER A 200 0.38 -8.69 -9.99
C SER A 200 1.76 -8.58 -9.35
N ALA A 201 1.79 -8.48 -8.03
CA ALA A 201 2.99 -8.56 -7.22
C ALA A 201 2.84 -9.61 -6.13
N THR A 202 3.94 -10.20 -5.70
CA THR A 202 4.03 -10.93 -4.43
C THR A 202 4.60 -10.01 -3.37
N ALA A 203 4.07 -10.10 -2.14
CA ALA A 203 4.60 -9.43 -0.97
C ALA A 203 5.13 -10.48 0.01
N GLN A 204 6.30 -10.23 0.58
CA GLN A 204 6.85 -11.00 1.68
C GLN A 204 7.22 -10.05 2.82
N LEU A 205 6.60 -10.23 3.97
CA LEU A 205 6.91 -9.50 5.19
C LEU A 205 7.56 -10.46 6.17
N THR A 206 8.76 -10.16 6.64
CA THR A 206 9.44 -10.89 7.71
C THR A 206 9.89 -9.93 8.78
N GLY A 207 10.09 -10.40 10.00
CA GLY A 207 10.55 -9.53 11.07
C GLY A 207 10.54 -10.17 12.44
N GLN A 208 10.75 -9.33 13.44
CA GLN A 208 10.83 -9.73 14.84
C GLN A 208 10.11 -8.72 15.72
N VAL A 209 9.25 -9.20 16.61
CA VAL A 209 8.67 -8.36 17.67
C VAL A 209 9.69 -8.10 18.78
N SER A 210 9.48 -7.06 19.58
CA SER A 210 10.38 -6.68 20.69
C SER A 210 10.66 -7.78 21.72
N THR A 211 9.83 -8.84 21.78
CA THR A 211 10.04 -10.01 22.63
C THR A 211 11.02 -11.04 22.04
N GLY A 212 11.57 -10.78 20.85
CA GLY A 212 12.51 -11.67 20.15
C GLY A 212 11.84 -12.75 19.29
N ARG A 213 10.50 -12.80 19.24
CA ARG A 213 9.78 -13.77 18.40
C ARG A 213 9.75 -13.30 16.94
N GLU A 214 10.09 -14.20 16.02
CA GLU A 214 10.05 -13.95 14.59
C GLU A 214 8.65 -14.15 13.99
N PHE A 215 8.38 -13.50 12.87
CA PHE A 215 7.17 -13.69 12.06
C PHE A 215 7.50 -13.64 10.57
N SER A 216 6.64 -14.28 9.76
CA SER A 216 6.73 -14.29 8.30
C SER A 216 5.35 -14.40 7.68
N TYR A 217 5.02 -13.49 6.77
CA TYR A 217 3.73 -13.42 6.08
C TYR A 217 3.94 -13.18 4.58
N GLY A 218 3.35 -14.04 3.76
CA GLY A 218 3.27 -13.83 2.32
C GLY A 218 1.89 -13.34 1.87
N ALA A 219 1.86 -12.55 0.81
CA ALA A 219 0.64 -12.12 0.15
C ALA A 219 0.80 -12.01 -1.38
N THR A 220 -0.32 -12.03 -2.09
CA THR A 220 -0.40 -11.68 -3.51
C THR A 220 -1.22 -10.40 -3.65
N ILE A 221 -0.73 -9.47 -4.46
CA ILE A 221 -1.38 -8.20 -4.78
C ILE A 221 -1.78 -8.24 -6.25
N THR A 222 -3.05 -7.97 -6.55
CA THR A 222 -3.57 -7.86 -7.92
C THR A 222 -4.03 -6.44 -8.16
N PHE A 223 -3.45 -5.76 -9.15
CA PHE A 223 -3.77 -4.39 -9.51
C PHE A 223 -4.93 -4.35 -10.50
N HIS A 224 -5.92 -3.50 -10.24
CA HIS A 224 -7.15 -3.38 -11.06
C HIS A 224 -7.26 -2.04 -11.80
N GLY A 225 -6.21 -1.22 -11.72
CA GLY A 225 -6.23 0.16 -12.19
C GLY A 225 -6.99 1.09 -11.25
N ASN A 226 -7.20 2.34 -11.67
CA ASN A 226 -7.90 3.36 -10.88
C ASN A 226 -7.38 3.50 -9.43
N ASN A 227 -6.07 3.31 -9.24
CA ASN A 227 -5.40 3.27 -7.94
C ASN A 227 -6.01 2.26 -6.95
N SER A 228 -6.36 1.08 -7.43
CA SER A 228 -6.91 0.01 -6.61
C SER A 228 -6.18 -1.32 -6.82
N ALA A 229 -6.13 -2.11 -5.76
CA ALA A 229 -5.62 -3.47 -5.79
C ALA A 229 -6.28 -4.35 -4.72
N THR A 230 -6.33 -5.65 -4.96
CA THR A 230 -6.69 -6.65 -3.95
C THR A 230 -5.43 -7.30 -3.41
N LEU A 231 -5.27 -7.31 -2.09
CA LEU A 231 -4.24 -8.05 -1.37
C LEU A 231 -4.85 -9.32 -0.75
N VAL A 232 -4.27 -10.48 -1.07
CA VAL A 232 -4.68 -11.78 -0.54
C VAL A 232 -3.52 -12.37 0.25
N LEU A 233 -3.70 -12.52 1.56
CA LEU A 233 -2.75 -13.21 2.42
C LEU A 233 -2.71 -14.72 2.09
N GLN A 234 -1.61 -15.40 2.38
CA GLN A 234 -1.48 -16.85 2.16
C GLN A 234 -2.54 -17.71 2.87
N ASN A 235 -3.15 -17.19 3.95
CA ASN A 235 -4.26 -17.84 4.65
C ASN A 235 -5.62 -17.69 3.91
N GLY A 236 -5.67 -16.99 2.78
CA GLY A 236 -6.86 -16.75 1.96
C GLY A 236 -7.67 -15.51 2.32
N ARG A 237 -7.31 -14.75 3.37
CA ARG A 237 -7.99 -13.48 3.69
C ARG A 237 -7.64 -12.42 2.66
N SER A 238 -8.67 -11.69 2.23
CA SER A 238 -8.60 -10.68 1.17
C SER A 238 -8.89 -9.29 1.71
N PHE A 239 -8.16 -8.31 1.21
CA PHE A 239 -8.24 -6.90 1.59
C PHE A 239 -8.19 -6.02 0.33
N GLU A 240 -9.09 -5.04 0.26
CA GLU A 240 -9.05 -4.03 -0.80
C GLU A 240 -8.14 -2.88 -0.40
N LEU A 241 -7.26 -2.48 -1.32
CA LEU A 241 -6.31 -1.40 -1.16
C LEU A 241 -6.62 -0.28 -2.17
N THR A 242 -6.52 0.96 -1.72
CA THR A 242 -6.71 2.17 -2.55
C THR A 242 -5.67 3.22 -2.21
N TRP A 243 -5.21 4.00 -3.19
CA TRP A 243 -4.22 5.08 -2.99
C TRP A 243 -4.42 6.32 -3.88
#